data_AF-A0A0C3BBF0-F1
#
_entry.id   AF-A0A0C3BBF0-F1
#
_cell.length_a   1.000
_cell.length_b   1.000
_cell.length_c   1.000
_cell.angle_alpha   90.00
_cell.angle_beta   90.00
_cell.angle_gamma   90.00
#
_symmetry.space_group_name_H-M   'P 1'
#
loop_
_entity.id
_entity.type
_entity.pdbx_description
1 polymer ?
#
loop_
_entity_poly.entity_id
_entity_poly.type
_entity_poly.pdbx_seq_one_letter_code
_entity_poly.pdbx_strand_id
1 'polypeptide(L)'
;MYFVQVEVGGNTSIPGGPVQFVPASISAPKGTVVTFRFSGVIAGNHTVTQSSFDKPCQLLDGGFDSGFIYVPSNITYGFPEWNLTITDDTKPIWYYCKQLVHLPHCTAAGMVGFSYRAINAPTSGSETFAAFQQAAKNSTGIPGQQEGTLKG
;
A
#
# COMPACT_ATOMS: atom_id res chain seq x y z
N MET A 1 -1.79 23.62 2.70
CA MET A 1 -2.18 22.32 2.13
C MET A 1 -0.93 21.46 2.14
N TYR A 2 -0.87 20.46 3.02
CA TYR A 2 0.26 19.53 3.04
C TYR A 2 -0.05 18.46 1.99
N PHE A 3 0.81 18.35 0.98
CA PHE A 3 0.73 17.29 -0.02
C PHE A 3 1.72 16.22 0.39
N VAL A 4 1.25 14.98 0.53
CA VAL A 4 2.10 13.82 0.80
C VAL A 4 1.94 12.86 -0.37
N GLN A 5 3.06 12.44 -0.95
CA GLN A 5 3.06 11.51 -2.08
C GLN A 5 3.65 10.17 -1.66
N VAL A 6 3.02 9.08 -2.11
CA VAL A 6 3.49 7.71 -1.97
C VAL A 6 3.63 7.12 -3.38
N GLU A 7 4.83 6.72 -3.75
CA GLU A 7 5.06 5.99 -4.99
C GLU A 7 4.57 4.54 -4.84
N VAL A 8 3.79 4.05 -5.80
CA VAL A 8 3.29 2.69 -5.91
C VAL A 8 4.03 1.98 -7.03
N GLY A 9 4.73 0.92 -6.66
CA GLY A 9 5.72 0.28 -7.52
C GLY A 9 7.09 0.94 -7.38
N GLY A 10 8.13 0.13 -7.53
CA GLY A 10 9.53 0.55 -7.45
C GLY A 10 10.32 0.15 -8.70
N ASN A 11 11.64 0.20 -8.61
CA ASN A 11 12.54 -0.41 -9.60
C ASN A 11 13.42 -1.50 -8.96
N THR A 12 14.11 -2.27 -9.78
CA THR A 12 15.01 -3.35 -9.32
C THR A 12 16.30 -2.84 -8.67
N SER A 13 16.58 -1.54 -8.77
CA SER A 13 17.79 -0.89 -8.26
C SER A 13 17.62 -0.27 -6.86
N ILE A 14 16.40 -0.21 -6.32
CA ILE A 14 16.13 0.30 -4.97
C ILE A 14 15.90 -0.85 -3.97
N PRO A 15 16.31 -0.68 -2.70
CA PRO A 15 15.96 -1.63 -1.64
C PRO A 15 14.44 -1.87 -1.60
N GLY A 16 14.02 -3.14 -1.49
CA GLY A 16 12.61 -3.52 -1.62
C GLY A 16 12.15 -3.79 -3.06
N GLY A 17 12.95 -3.50 -4.08
CA GLY A 17 12.66 -3.93 -5.45
C GLY A 17 11.39 -3.29 -6.07
N PRO A 18 10.79 -3.94 -7.08
CA PRO A 18 9.73 -3.33 -7.89
C PRO A 18 8.34 -3.36 -7.27
N VAL A 19 8.14 -4.18 -6.23
CA VAL A 19 6.84 -4.45 -5.61
C VAL A 19 6.82 -3.82 -4.22
N GLN A 20 6.63 -2.50 -4.18
CA GLN A 20 6.64 -1.76 -2.92
C GLN A 20 5.89 -0.44 -3.01
N PHE A 21 5.66 0.15 -1.85
CA PHE A 21 5.26 1.53 -1.70
C PHE A 21 6.40 2.34 -1.08
N VAL A 22 6.62 3.57 -1.53
CA VAL A 22 7.70 4.43 -1.02
C VAL A 22 7.16 5.83 -0.70
N PRO A 23 7.37 6.37 0.50
CA PRO A 23 8.11 5.79 1.63
C PRO A 23 7.35 4.66 2.35
N ALA A 24 8.02 4.01 3.31
CA ALA A 24 7.48 2.83 3.99
C ALA A 24 6.40 3.13 5.06
N SER A 25 6.45 4.34 5.60
CA SER A 25 5.45 4.86 6.52
C SER A 25 5.48 6.37 6.41
N ILE A 26 4.33 7.01 6.56
CA ILE A 26 4.20 8.46 6.56
C ILE A 26 3.42 8.93 7.77
N SER A 27 3.58 10.20 8.12
CA SER A 27 2.64 10.91 8.98
C SER A 27 1.90 11.96 8.16
N ALA A 28 0.60 12.02 8.34
CA ALA A 28 -0.29 12.90 7.60
C ALA A 28 -1.43 13.38 8.54
N PRO A 29 -1.48 14.68 8.90
CA PRO A 29 -2.54 15.20 9.77
C PRO A 29 -3.90 15.21 9.05
N LYS A 30 -4.97 15.36 9.82
CA LYS A 30 -6.34 15.45 9.30
C LYS A 30 -6.45 16.57 8.26
N GLY A 31 -7.15 16.27 7.16
CA GLY A 31 -7.30 17.17 6.01
C GLY A 31 -6.16 17.08 4.99
N THR A 32 -5.12 16.28 5.25
CA THR A 32 -4.08 15.97 4.25
C THR A 32 -4.65 15.11 3.14
N VAL A 33 -4.26 15.40 1.90
CA VAL A 33 -4.49 14.50 0.76
C VAL A 33 -3.19 13.76 0.49
N VAL A 34 -3.25 12.43 0.62
CA VAL A 34 -2.16 11.52 0.29
C VAL A 34 -2.36 11.04 -1.14
N THR A 35 -1.42 11.38 -2.02
CA THR A 35 -1.44 10.99 -3.43
C THR A 35 -0.59 9.75 -3.63
N PHE A 36 -1.24 8.67 -4.05
CA PHE A 36 -0.58 7.45 -4.47
C PHE A 36 -0.30 7.51 -5.96
N ARG A 37 0.97 7.63 -6.33
CA ARG A 37 1.42 7.77 -7.71
C ARG A 37 1.98 6.44 -8.20
N PHE A 38 1.37 5.88 -9.24
CA PHE A 38 1.69 4.55 -9.72
C PHE A 38 2.80 4.60 -10.77
N SER A 39 4.06 4.49 -10.31
CA SER A 39 5.27 4.79 -11.09
C SER A 39 6.26 3.63 -11.22
N GLY A 40 5.88 2.41 -10.80
CA GLY A 40 6.71 1.23 -10.94
C GLY A 40 7.23 1.00 -12.36
N VAL A 41 8.50 0.59 -12.49
CA VAL A 41 9.14 0.36 -13.81
C VAL A 41 8.78 -0.99 -14.42
N ILE A 42 8.20 -1.89 -13.63
CA ILE A 42 7.72 -3.18 -14.10
C ILE A 42 6.25 -3.04 -14.45
N ALA A 43 5.90 -3.43 -15.68
CA ALA A 43 4.52 -3.43 -16.11
C ALA A 43 3.68 -4.34 -15.21
N GLY A 44 2.61 -3.81 -14.65
CA GLY A 44 1.86 -4.57 -13.67
C GLY A 44 0.65 -3.85 -13.11
N ASN A 45 -0.24 -4.64 -12.51
CA ASN A 45 -1.41 -4.16 -11.80
C ASN A 45 -1.08 -4.02 -10.32
N HIS A 46 -1.33 -2.84 -9.76
CA HIS A 46 -1.17 -2.55 -8.34
C HIS A 46 -2.45 -2.01 -7.76
N THR A 47 -2.58 -2.08 -6.44
CA THR A 47 -3.69 -1.48 -5.69
C THR A 47 -3.14 -0.74 -4.47
N VAL A 48 -3.98 0.13 -3.91
CA VAL A 48 -3.89 0.66 -2.56
C VAL A 48 -5.16 0.21 -1.85
N THR A 49 -5.05 -0.83 -1.03
CA THR A 49 -6.20 -1.48 -0.40
C THR A 49 -6.06 -1.40 1.11
N GLN A 50 -7.09 -0.89 1.80
CA GLN A 50 -7.07 -0.79 3.25
C GLN A 50 -7.17 -2.17 3.90
N SER A 51 -6.39 -2.36 4.96
CA SER A 51 -6.46 -3.54 5.84
C SER A 51 -6.61 -3.10 7.29
N SER A 52 -6.76 -4.08 8.20
CA SER A 52 -6.59 -3.86 9.63
C SER A 52 -5.21 -4.31 10.09
N PHE A 53 -4.81 -3.86 11.29
CA PHE A 53 -3.57 -4.32 11.92
C PHE A 53 -3.55 -5.86 12.06
N ASP A 54 -4.65 -6.45 12.53
CA ASP A 54 -4.78 -7.90 12.76
C ASP A 54 -4.85 -8.72 11.46
N LYS A 55 -5.29 -8.11 10.36
CA LYS A 55 -5.50 -8.77 9.06
C LYS A 55 -4.80 -8.00 7.94
N PRO A 56 -3.46 -7.91 7.96
CA PRO A 56 -2.65 -6.99 7.14
C PRO A 56 -2.76 -7.21 5.63
N CYS A 57 -3.09 -8.43 5.19
CA CYS A 57 -3.23 -8.81 3.78
C CYS A 57 -4.66 -9.21 3.42
N GLN A 58 -5.64 -8.56 4.05
CA GLN A 58 -7.06 -8.78 3.80
C GLN A 58 -7.75 -7.42 3.70
N LEU A 59 -8.66 -7.30 2.74
CA LEU A 59 -9.52 -6.13 2.59
C LEU A 59 -10.28 -5.88 3.90
N LEU A 60 -10.19 -4.66 4.40
CA LEU A 60 -11.00 -4.20 5.52
C LEU A 60 -12.44 -3.95 5.04
N ASP A 61 -13.41 -4.56 5.72
CA ASP A 61 -14.83 -4.30 5.44
C ASP A 61 -15.15 -2.82 5.67
N GLY A 62 -15.82 -2.20 4.69
CA GLY A 62 -16.05 -0.75 4.66
C GLY A 62 -14.80 0.12 4.48
N GLY A 63 -13.63 -0.47 4.26
CA GLY A 63 -12.38 0.26 3.97
C GLY A 63 -12.28 0.75 2.52
N PHE A 64 -11.21 1.47 2.22
CA PHE A 64 -10.93 1.95 0.86
C PHE A 64 -10.22 0.91 -0.02
N ASP A 65 -10.42 1.03 -1.32
CA ASP A 65 -9.66 0.30 -2.33
C ASP A 65 -9.56 1.13 -3.62
N SER A 66 -8.33 1.37 -4.08
CA SER A 66 -8.09 2.02 -5.37
C SER A 66 -8.57 1.19 -6.56
N GLY A 67 -8.81 -0.10 -6.36
CA GLY A 67 -8.94 -1.08 -7.43
C GLY A 67 -7.60 -1.34 -8.11
N PHE A 68 -7.60 -2.27 -9.08
CA PHE A 68 -6.41 -2.57 -9.86
C PHE A 68 -6.13 -1.47 -10.88
N ILE A 69 -4.99 -0.80 -10.70
CA ILE A 69 -4.47 0.21 -11.60
C ILE A 69 -3.27 -0.38 -12.33
N TYR A 70 -3.35 -0.40 -13.66
CA TYR A 70 -2.28 -0.88 -14.52
C TYR A 70 -1.23 0.20 -14.75
N VAL A 71 0.03 -0.17 -14.56
CA VAL A 71 1.20 0.66 -14.88
C VAL A 71 1.92 0.04 -16.08
N PRO A 72 2.05 0.75 -17.21
CA PRO A 72 2.87 0.28 -18.34
C PRO A 72 4.37 0.45 -18.05
N SER A 73 5.22 -0.42 -18.61
CA SER A 73 6.68 -0.37 -18.39
C SER A 73 7.41 0.78 -19.11
N ASN A 74 6.74 1.50 -20.01
CA ASN A 74 7.36 2.50 -20.88
C ASN A 74 6.91 3.95 -20.62
N ILE A 75 6.17 4.20 -19.53
CA ILE A 75 5.76 5.57 -19.18
C ILE A 75 6.85 6.27 -18.36
N THR A 76 7.16 7.52 -18.74
CA THR A 76 8.11 8.38 -18.02
C THR A 76 7.45 9.65 -17.48
N TYR A 77 6.20 9.91 -17.85
CA TYR A 77 5.36 11.01 -17.39
C TYR A 77 3.88 10.59 -17.44
N GLY A 78 3.01 11.36 -16.78
CA GLY A 78 1.56 11.08 -16.78
C GLY A 78 1.17 9.81 -16.01
N PHE A 79 1.88 9.52 -14.91
CA PHE A 79 1.61 8.36 -14.07
C PHE A 79 0.18 8.42 -13.50
N PRO A 80 -0.55 7.29 -13.44
CA PRO A 80 -1.83 7.23 -12.77
C PRO A 80 -1.69 7.61 -11.29
N GLU A 81 -2.69 8.31 -10.76
CA GLU A 81 -2.74 8.74 -9.37
C GLU A 81 -4.06 8.37 -8.72
N TRP A 82 -4.01 8.00 -7.44
CA TRP A 82 -5.18 7.80 -6.60
C TRP A 82 -5.01 8.56 -5.29
N ASN A 83 -6.05 9.27 -4.84
CA ASN A 83 -5.95 10.18 -3.70
C ASN A 83 -6.75 9.66 -2.51
N LEU A 84 -6.13 9.68 -1.33
CA LEU A 84 -6.77 9.40 -0.04
C LEU A 84 -6.82 10.69 0.78
N THR A 85 -8.00 11.09 1.23
CA THR A 85 -8.13 12.22 2.17
C THR A 85 -8.11 11.70 3.60
N ILE A 86 -7.21 12.20 4.44
CA ILE A 86 -7.15 11.83 5.86
C ILE A 86 -8.28 12.52 6.62
N THR A 87 -9.24 11.74 7.10
CA THR A 87 -10.42 12.23 7.83
C THR A 87 -10.26 12.14 9.35
N ASP A 88 -9.41 11.22 9.83
CA ASP A 88 -9.10 10.97 11.23
C ASP A 88 -7.61 10.58 11.33
N ASP A 89 -6.78 11.48 11.86
CA ASP A 89 -5.33 11.30 12.02
C ASP A 89 -4.95 10.70 13.38
N THR A 90 -5.94 10.44 14.25
CA THR A 90 -5.70 9.78 15.54
C THR A 90 -5.64 8.27 15.43
N LYS A 91 -6.01 7.71 14.26
CA LYS A 91 -6.02 6.28 13.99
C LYS A 91 -4.97 5.93 12.93
N PRO A 92 -4.18 4.87 13.14
CA PRO A 92 -3.29 4.39 12.10
C PRO A 92 -4.10 3.80 10.94
N ILE A 93 -3.63 4.05 9.72
CA ILE A 93 -4.16 3.42 8.51
C ILE A 93 -3.15 2.39 8.05
N TRP A 94 -3.63 1.17 7.84
CA TRP A 94 -2.86 0.04 7.34
C TRP A 94 -3.34 -0.27 5.93
N TYR A 95 -2.41 -0.47 5.00
CA TYR A 95 -2.77 -0.73 3.61
C TYR A 95 -1.76 -1.63 2.92
N TYR A 96 -2.22 -2.29 1.86
CA TYR A 96 -1.44 -3.27 1.10
C TYR A 96 -1.81 -3.29 -0.39
N CYS A 97 -1.03 -4.04 -1.16
CA CYS A 97 -1.32 -4.35 -2.56
C CYS A 97 -1.90 -5.77 -2.67
N LYS A 98 -3.10 -5.93 -3.25
CA LYS A 98 -3.81 -7.22 -3.35
C LYS A 98 -3.40 -8.12 -4.52
N GLN A 99 -2.40 -7.71 -5.31
CA GLN A 99 -1.95 -8.47 -6.48
C GLN A 99 -1.37 -9.85 -6.12
N LEU A 100 -1.73 -10.85 -6.93
CA LEU A 100 -1.25 -12.24 -6.83
C LEU A 100 -0.51 -12.74 -8.08
N VAL A 101 -0.69 -12.06 -9.22
CA VAL A 101 -0.06 -12.43 -10.50
C VAL A 101 1.45 -12.21 -10.43
N HIS A 102 2.21 -13.14 -11.01
CA HIS A 102 3.67 -13.32 -10.90
C HIS A 102 4.16 -13.72 -9.51
N LEU A 103 3.72 -13.01 -8.47
CA LEU A 103 3.92 -13.37 -7.06
C LEU A 103 2.91 -12.65 -6.16
N PRO A 104 2.57 -13.19 -4.97
CA PRO A 104 1.74 -12.48 -4.00
C PRO A 104 2.40 -11.24 -3.41
N HIS A 105 1.94 -10.03 -3.76
CA HIS A 105 2.60 -8.78 -3.34
C HIS A 105 2.59 -8.54 -1.81
N CYS A 106 1.55 -9.00 -1.12
CA CYS A 106 1.44 -8.81 0.34
C CYS A 106 2.11 -9.93 1.15
N THR A 107 1.91 -11.18 0.76
CA THR A 107 2.30 -12.36 1.55
C THR A 107 3.61 -13.01 1.11
N ALA A 108 4.16 -12.68 -0.07
CA ALA A 108 5.47 -13.20 -0.48
C ALA A 108 6.60 -12.46 0.27
N ALA A 109 6.80 -12.82 1.54
CA ALA A 109 7.93 -12.33 2.30
C ALA A 109 9.24 -12.95 1.79
N GLY A 110 10.27 -12.13 1.55
CA GLY A 110 11.68 -12.58 1.62
C GLY A 110 12.58 -12.35 0.41
N MET A 111 12.06 -12.05 -0.79
CA MET A 111 12.91 -11.82 -1.98
C MET A 111 12.48 -10.67 -2.91
N VAL A 112 11.27 -10.14 -2.72
CA VAL A 112 10.65 -9.05 -3.48
C VAL A 112 9.87 -8.22 -2.47
N GLY A 113 9.86 -6.91 -2.63
CA GLY A 113 9.47 -5.96 -1.57
C GLY A 113 8.19 -6.27 -0.82
N PHE A 114 8.16 -5.77 0.41
CA PHE A 114 6.95 -5.76 1.21
C PHE A 114 5.98 -4.74 0.63
N SER A 115 4.80 -5.15 0.17
CA SER A 115 3.74 -4.24 -0.28
C SER A 115 2.66 -4.06 0.79
N TYR A 116 3.08 -3.77 2.02
CA TYR A 116 2.22 -3.37 3.13
C TYR A 116 2.85 -2.22 3.90
N ARG A 117 2.04 -1.25 4.31
CA ARG A 117 2.50 0.08 4.74
C ARG A 117 1.54 0.70 5.74
N ALA A 118 1.96 1.81 6.31
CA ALA A 118 1.17 2.54 7.27
C ALA A 118 1.17 4.05 7.06
N ILE A 119 0.09 4.69 7.50
CA ILE A 119 -0.03 6.12 7.71
C ILE A 119 -0.33 6.33 9.19
N ASN A 120 0.38 7.26 9.84
CA ASN A 120 0.21 7.58 11.26
C ASN A 120 0.34 6.37 12.20
N ALA A 121 1.21 5.40 11.87
CA ALA A 121 1.51 4.31 12.78
C ALA A 121 2.16 4.82 14.09
N PRO A 122 1.76 4.30 15.26
CA PRO A 122 2.45 4.54 16.51
C PRO A 122 3.95 4.21 16.43
N THR A 123 4.77 5.02 17.10
CA THR A 123 6.22 4.79 17.21
C THR A 123 6.59 3.88 18.39
N SER A 124 5.63 3.59 19.27
CA SER A 124 5.78 2.70 20.42
C SER A 124 4.49 1.92 20.69
N GLY A 125 4.55 0.95 21.59
CA GLY A 125 3.41 0.08 21.92
C GLY A 125 3.34 -1.18 21.05
N SER A 126 2.18 -1.84 21.06
CA SER A 126 1.96 -3.10 20.37
C SER A 126 1.63 -2.95 18.88
N GLU A 127 1.08 -1.81 18.47
CA GLU A 127 0.61 -1.56 17.09
C GLU A 127 1.57 -0.69 16.27
N THR A 128 2.87 -0.92 16.42
CA THR A 128 3.87 -0.19 15.62
C THR A 128 3.90 -0.67 14.18
N PHE A 129 4.46 0.13 13.27
CA PHE A 129 4.68 -0.32 11.89
C PHE A 129 5.54 -1.59 11.83
N ALA A 130 6.58 -1.71 12.66
CA ALA A 130 7.40 -2.92 12.72
C ALA A 130 6.57 -4.16 13.11
N ALA A 131 5.65 -4.01 14.08
CA ALA A 131 4.75 -5.09 14.47
C ALA A 131 3.78 -5.46 13.33
N PHE A 132 3.24 -4.47 12.62
CA PHE A 132 2.41 -4.70 11.44
C PHE A 132 3.17 -5.44 10.33
N GLN A 133 4.43 -5.06 10.08
CA GLN A 133 5.27 -5.77 9.11
C GLN A 133 5.47 -7.23 9.49
N GLN A 134 5.66 -7.51 10.78
CA GLN A 134 5.81 -8.89 11.26
C GLN A 134 4.51 -9.68 11.12
N ALA A 135 3.36 -9.07 11.43
CA ALA A 135 2.04 -9.67 11.22
C ALA A 135 1.80 -10.00 9.75
N ALA A 136 2.18 -9.10 8.84
CA ALA A 136 1.99 -9.29 7.40
C ALA A 136 2.83 -10.43 6.82
N LYS A 137 4.09 -10.59 7.27
CA LYS A 137 4.92 -11.75 6.88
C LYS A 137 4.32 -13.09 7.30
N ASN A 138 3.59 -13.10 8.40
CA ASN A 138 2.95 -14.29 8.96
C ASN A 138 1.48 -14.45 8.52
N SER A 139 0.98 -13.54 7.68
CA SER A 139 -0.42 -13.52 7.28
C SER A 139 -0.76 -14.73 6.41
N THR A 140 -1.80 -15.47 6.80
CA THR A 140 -2.43 -16.53 6.01
C THR A 140 -3.64 -16.04 5.20
N GLY A 141 -3.95 -14.74 5.26
CA GLY A 141 -5.04 -14.13 4.52
C GLY A 141 -4.87 -14.28 3.00
N ILE A 142 -6.00 -14.21 2.27
CA ILE A 142 -6.05 -14.31 0.80
C ILE A 142 -6.11 -12.88 0.23
N PRO A 143 -5.00 -12.34 -0.33
CA PRO A 143 -4.97 -10.95 -0.78
C PRO A 143 -5.89 -10.70 -1.97
N GLY A 144 -5.99 -11.66 -2.91
CA GLY A 144 -6.60 -11.50 -4.25
C GLY A 144 -8.12 -11.38 -4.32
N GLN A 145 -8.73 -10.69 -3.37
CA GLN A 145 -10.17 -10.49 -3.27
C GLN A 145 -10.66 -9.60 -4.45
N GLN A 146 -11.61 -10.12 -5.23
CA GLN A 146 -12.20 -9.43 -6.40
C GLN A 146 -13.15 -8.28 -6.04
N GLU A 147 -13.50 -8.13 -4.75
CA GLU A 147 -14.28 -6.98 -4.27
C GLU A 147 -13.40 -5.73 -4.11
N GLY A 148 -13.99 -4.58 -4.45
CA GLY A 148 -13.32 -3.28 -4.53
C GLY A 148 -13.67 -2.55 -5.82
N THR A 149 -14.97 -2.28 -6.04
CA THR A 149 -15.37 -1.13 -6.86
C THR A 149 -14.63 0.10 -6.33
N LEU A 150 -14.20 1.03 -7.19
CA LEU A 150 -13.52 2.26 -6.80
C LEU A 150 -14.23 2.90 -5.59
N LYS A 151 -13.70 2.69 -4.38
CA LYS A 151 -14.26 3.20 -3.13
C LYS A 151 -13.13 3.92 -2.42
N GLY A 152 -13.23 5.25 -2.40
CA GLY A 152 -12.32 6.17 -1.72
C GLY A 152 -13.12 7.29 -1.10
#